data_AF-A0A934G332-F1
#
_entry.id   AF-A0A934G332-F1
#
_cell.length_a   1.000
_cell.length_b   1.000
_cell.length_c   1.000
_cell.angle_alpha   90.00
_cell.angle_beta   90.00
_cell.angle_gamma   90.00
#
_symmetry.space_group_name_H-M   'P 1'
#
loop_
_entity.id
_entity.type
_entity.pdbx_description
1 polymer ?
#
loop_
_entity_poly.entity_id
_entity_poly.type
_entity_poly.pdbx_seq_one_letter_code
_entity_poly.pdbx_strand_id
1 'polypeptide(L)'
;MIELNAWAILTARKAFCSIALICMGLSQSVQAQSASVSTKQLCSPGIVGAVGESLKIKDFTYGNGGTIVSDVCKVWPKDETITLVAIAYRATSVDVLNLAVAMIDNGRNEVIATYKEMLGKQADIQLGRDGLSIDTARYDVTKGTRAFGVDVTRGTIMDWGESGLGRVRNLYVLDGNEIRPIIKGFYLSYWRFAPGSNLGWVNSETAVTDSTPAIETITLKIAISKSLTNDYFDLSIFSVSSYDDGFKSNREPFQYKLKFDGKQYPLNEMNKAYLKWLR
;
A
#
# COMPACT_ATOMS: atom_id res chain seq x y z
N MET A 1 61.44 9.76 -29.45
CA MET A 1 61.73 9.04 -30.71
C MET A 1 62.13 7.63 -30.30
N ILE A 2 61.19 6.69 -30.18
CA ILE A 2 60.65 5.81 -31.26
C ILE A 2 61.80 4.89 -31.73
N GLU A 3 61.79 3.55 -31.51
CA GLU A 3 60.82 2.57 -31.99
C GLU A 3 60.67 1.29 -31.14
N LEU A 4 59.47 0.71 -31.28
CA LEU A 4 59.04 -0.64 -30.91
C LEU A 4 59.50 -1.70 -31.92
N ASN A 5 59.62 -2.96 -31.46
CA ASN A 5 59.20 -4.23 -32.11
C ASN A 5 60.02 -5.39 -31.54
N ALA A 6 59.63 -6.66 -31.53
CA ALA A 6 58.37 -7.39 -31.43
C ALA A 6 58.81 -8.87 -31.32
N TRP A 7 58.09 -9.64 -30.50
CA TRP A 7 57.91 -11.10 -30.56
C TRP A 7 59.10 -12.07 -30.35
N ALA A 8 58.94 -12.92 -29.33
CA ALA A 8 59.59 -14.22 -29.23
C ALA A 8 58.58 -15.30 -28.76
N ILE A 9 58.79 -16.50 -29.28
CA ILE A 9 57.89 -17.66 -29.35
C ILE A 9 58.19 -18.66 -28.21
N LEU A 10 57.22 -19.55 -27.94
CA LEU A 10 57.30 -20.87 -27.28
C LEU A 10 57.27 -20.93 -25.74
N THR A 11 56.30 -21.67 -25.18
CA THR A 11 56.53 -23.08 -24.78
C THR A 11 55.27 -23.79 -24.24
N ALA A 12 55.09 -25.01 -24.76
CA ALA A 12 54.49 -26.23 -24.21
C ALA A 12 53.60 -26.18 -22.94
N ARG A 13 52.37 -26.70 -23.07
CA ARG A 13 51.65 -27.32 -21.95
C ARG A 13 51.24 -28.75 -22.29
N LYS A 14 51.68 -29.64 -21.39
CA LYS A 14 51.54 -31.10 -21.41
C LYS A 14 50.09 -31.53 -21.20
N ALA A 15 49.75 -32.64 -21.85
CA ALA A 15 48.53 -33.41 -21.71
C ALA A 15 48.43 -34.12 -20.34
N PHE A 16 47.24 -34.14 -19.76
CA PHE A 16 46.75 -35.14 -18.80
C PHE A 16 45.23 -35.25 -19.04
N CYS A 17 44.78 -36.29 -19.74
CA CYS A 17 44.39 -37.62 -19.23
C CYS A 17 42.99 -37.62 -18.61
N SER A 18 42.05 -38.14 -19.41
CA SER A 18 40.63 -38.30 -19.17
C SER A 18 40.33 -39.29 -18.04
N ILE A 19 39.44 -38.90 -17.13
CA ILE A 19 38.53 -39.81 -16.41
C ILE A 19 37.15 -39.15 -16.42
N ALA A 20 36.28 -39.64 -17.30
CA ALA A 20 34.88 -39.25 -17.35
C ALA A 20 34.10 -40.07 -16.31
N LEU A 21 33.79 -39.45 -15.17
CA LEU A 21 32.78 -39.97 -14.24
C LEU A 21 31.41 -39.43 -14.66
N ILE A 22 30.59 -40.29 -15.25
CA ILE A 22 29.20 -40.00 -15.60
C ILE A 22 28.38 -40.06 -14.30
N CYS A 23 28.18 -38.91 -13.64
CA CYS A 23 27.14 -38.77 -12.63
C CYS A 23 25.80 -38.59 -13.36
N MET A 24 25.05 -39.69 -13.51
CA MET A 24 23.61 -39.64 -13.80
C MET A 24 22.90 -39.08 -12.56
N GLY A 25 22.92 -37.75 -12.41
CA GLY A 25 22.03 -37.05 -11.52
C GLY A 25 20.65 -37.05 -12.13
N LEU A 26 19.71 -37.74 -11.49
CA LEU A 26 18.28 -37.58 -11.73
C LEU A 26 17.93 -36.12 -11.47
N SER A 27 17.92 -35.31 -12.52
CA SER A 27 17.33 -33.97 -12.50
C SER A 27 15.85 -34.13 -12.21
N GLN A 28 15.48 -34.07 -10.94
CA GLN A 28 14.10 -33.80 -10.57
C GLN A 28 13.79 -32.43 -11.13
N SER A 29 13.05 -32.42 -12.24
CA SER A 29 12.37 -31.23 -12.72
C SER A 29 11.42 -30.81 -11.60
N VAL A 30 11.89 -29.87 -10.76
CA VAL A 30 11.02 -29.09 -9.89
C VAL A 30 10.11 -28.32 -10.85
N GLN A 31 8.93 -28.89 -11.08
CA GLN A 31 7.83 -28.17 -11.67
C GLN A 31 7.57 -27.01 -10.72
N ALA A 32 8.03 -25.82 -11.10
CA ALA A 32 7.55 -24.58 -10.54
C ALA A 32 6.03 -24.64 -10.68
N GLN A 33 5.35 -24.86 -9.56
CA GLN A 33 3.90 -24.79 -9.49
C GLN A 33 3.51 -23.43 -10.05
N SER A 34 2.74 -23.47 -11.14
CA SER A 34 2.01 -22.34 -11.67
C SER A 34 1.42 -21.57 -10.49
N ALA A 35 1.74 -20.28 -10.40
CA ALA A 35 1.21 -19.38 -9.39
C ALA A 35 -0.31 -19.53 -9.35
N SER A 36 -0.79 -20.24 -8.33
CA SER A 36 -2.20 -20.30 -8.01
C SER A 36 -2.66 -18.88 -7.74
N VAL A 37 -3.81 -18.53 -8.30
CA VAL A 37 -4.53 -17.28 -8.05
C VAL A 37 -4.43 -16.98 -6.55
N SER A 38 -3.73 -15.90 -6.23
CA SER A 38 -3.39 -15.52 -4.87
C SER A 38 -4.64 -15.49 -3.99
N THR A 39 -4.79 -16.46 -3.08
CA THR A 39 -5.67 -16.44 -1.91
C THR A 39 -5.21 -15.35 -0.93
N LYS A 40 -5.17 -14.10 -1.40
CA LYS A 40 -4.52 -13.00 -0.68
C LYS A 40 -5.44 -12.52 0.44
N GLN A 41 -5.09 -12.91 1.67
CA GLN A 41 -5.36 -12.18 2.91
C GLN A 41 -6.82 -11.97 3.32
N LEU A 42 -7.76 -12.80 2.87
CA LEU A 42 -9.11 -12.80 3.47
C LEU A 42 -9.04 -13.31 4.92
N CYS A 43 -9.93 -12.81 5.75
CA CYS A 43 -10.09 -13.26 7.13
C CYS A 43 -10.80 -14.60 7.20
N SER A 44 -10.41 -15.44 8.17
CA SER A 44 -11.15 -16.67 8.44
C SER A 44 -12.52 -16.35 9.04
N PRO A 45 -13.55 -17.21 8.82
CA PRO A 45 -14.87 -17.00 9.40
C PRO A 45 -14.86 -16.85 10.94
N GLY A 46 -13.95 -17.54 11.63
CA GLY A 46 -13.79 -17.42 13.09
C GLY A 46 -13.30 -16.04 13.52
N ILE A 47 -12.32 -15.46 12.81
CA ILE A 47 -11.83 -14.10 13.08
C ILE A 47 -12.95 -13.07 12.81
N VAL A 48 -13.66 -13.23 11.70
CA VAL A 48 -14.79 -12.35 11.34
C VAL A 48 -15.87 -12.39 12.43
N GLY A 49 -16.23 -13.60 12.88
CA GLY A 49 -17.20 -13.79 13.96
C GLY A 49 -16.77 -13.11 15.26
N ALA A 50 -15.52 -13.31 15.69
CA ALA A 50 -14.98 -12.69 16.90
C ALA A 50 -15.00 -11.16 16.85
N VAL A 51 -14.65 -10.56 15.70
CA VAL A 51 -14.74 -9.11 15.51
C VAL A 51 -16.19 -8.62 15.52
N GLY A 52 -17.10 -9.33 14.84
CA GLY A 52 -18.52 -9.00 14.82
C GLY A 52 -19.16 -9.03 16.22
N GLU A 53 -18.83 -10.05 17.02
CA GLU A 53 -19.28 -10.20 18.40
C GLU A 53 -18.74 -9.07 19.29
N SER A 54 -17.43 -8.79 19.22
CA SER A 54 -16.80 -7.70 19.97
C SER A 54 -17.44 -6.33 19.68
N LEU A 55 -17.85 -6.10 18.43
CA LEU A 55 -18.50 -4.86 18.00
C LEU A 55 -20.04 -4.88 18.15
N LYS A 56 -20.63 -5.99 18.60
CA LYS A 56 -22.07 -6.21 18.74
C LYS A 56 -22.85 -5.93 17.44
N ILE A 57 -22.29 -6.35 16.30
CA ILE A 57 -22.91 -6.17 14.98
C ILE A 57 -23.70 -7.44 14.62
N LYS A 58 -24.99 -7.28 14.33
CA LYS A 58 -25.84 -8.37 13.83
C LYS A 58 -25.53 -8.64 12.35
N ASP A 59 -25.70 -9.90 11.93
CA ASP A 59 -25.54 -10.33 10.53
C ASP A 59 -24.18 -9.94 9.93
N PHE A 60 -23.12 -10.08 10.73
CA PHE A 60 -21.74 -9.79 10.35
C PHE A 60 -21.14 -10.90 9.48
N THR A 61 -21.67 -11.00 8.26
CA THR A 61 -21.40 -12.10 7.32
C THR A 61 -21.16 -11.57 5.90
N TYR A 62 -20.64 -12.44 5.04
CA TYR A 62 -20.47 -12.20 3.61
C TYR A 62 -21.73 -12.54 2.80
N GLY A 63 -21.82 -12.01 1.59
CA GLY A 63 -22.77 -12.47 0.58
C GLY A 63 -24.10 -11.69 0.57
N ASN A 64 -25.12 -12.28 -0.04
CA ASN A 64 -26.38 -11.60 -0.30
C ASN A 64 -27.15 -11.40 1.02
N GLY A 65 -27.35 -10.14 1.42
CA GLY A 65 -27.90 -9.78 2.73
C GLY A 65 -26.87 -9.68 3.87
N GLY A 66 -25.59 -10.01 3.62
CA GLY A 66 -24.51 -9.84 4.58
C GLY A 66 -24.04 -8.38 4.68
N THR A 67 -23.53 -8.00 5.85
CA THR A 67 -23.06 -6.63 6.09
C THR A 67 -21.64 -6.36 5.60
N ILE A 68 -20.81 -7.39 5.41
CA ILE A 68 -19.39 -7.23 5.07
C ILE A 68 -19.21 -6.92 3.58
N VAL A 69 -18.40 -5.89 3.30
CA VAL A 69 -18.09 -5.41 1.94
C VAL A 69 -16.68 -5.82 1.51
N SER A 70 -15.71 -5.68 2.43
CA SER A 70 -14.30 -6.00 2.22
C SER A 70 -13.69 -6.34 3.55
N ASP A 71 -12.73 -7.25 3.54
CA ASP A 71 -11.97 -7.64 4.72
C ASP A 71 -10.54 -7.97 4.33
N VAL A 72 -9.64 -7.78 5.28
CA VAL A 72 -8.24 -8.17 5.13
C VAL A 72 -7.67 -8.54 6.49
N CYS A 73 -6.93 -9.65 6.52
CA CYS A 73 -6.22 -10.15 7.67
C CYS A 73 -4.73 -10.30 7.37
N LYS A 74 -3.88 -9.90 8.32
CA LYS A 74 -2.43 -10.00 8.17
C LYS A 74 -1.76 -10.23 9.51
N VAL A 75 -0.91 -11.26 9.58
CA VAL A 75 -0.09 -11.55 10.77
C VAL A 75 0.82 -10.35 11.08
N TRP A 76 0.94 -10.04 12.37
CA TRP A 76 1.72 -8.92 12.84
C TRP A 76 3.22 -9.25 12.87
N PRO A 77 4.10 -8.55 12.12
CA PRO A 77 5.51 -8.95 12.03
C PRO A 77 6.33 -8.81 13.32
N LYS A 78 5.78 -8.16 14.36
CA LYS A 78 6.46 -8.04 15.67
C LYS A 78 6.10 -9.22 16.60
N ASP A 79 4.96 -9.85 16.36
CA ASP A 79 4.43 -10.94 17.16
C ASP A 79 3.49 -11.78 16.29
N GLU A 80 3.96 -12.95 15.86
CA GLU A 80 3.21 -13.84 14.97
C GLU A 80 1.96 -14.45 15.63
N THR A 81 1.85 -14.36 16.96
CA THR A 81 0.64 -14.74 17.68
C THR A 81 -0.49 -13.73 17.48
N ILE A 82 -0.21 -12.56 16.89
CA ILE A 82 -1.19 -11.51 16.66
C ILE A 82 -1.55 -11.42 15.17
N THR A 83 -2.85 -11.37 14.87
CA THR A 83 -3.37 -11.01 13.54
C THR A 83 -3.99 -9.63 13.56
N LEU A 84 -3.57 -8.77 12.64
CA LEU A 84 -4.24 -7.51 12.33
C LEU A 84 -5.43 -7.78 11.41
N VAL A 85 -6.53 -7.10 11.69
CA VAL A 85 -7.80 -7.28 10.96
C VAL A 85 -8.34 -5.91 10.57
N ALA A 86 -8.80 -5.77 9.33
CA ALA A 86 -9.59 -4.62 8.90
C ALA A 86 -10.80 -5.12 8.11
N ILE A 87 -12.01 -4.68 8.50
CA ILE A 87 -13.27 -5.10 7.87
C ILE A 87 -14.11 -3.86 7.59
N ALA A 88 -14.46 -3.66 6.33
CA ALA A 88 -15.43 -2.66 5.91
C ALA A 88 -16.81 -3.29 5.82
N TYR A 89 -17.80 -2.64 6.43
CA TYR A 89 -19.14 -3.20 6.56
C TYR A 89 -20.24 -2.13 6.57
N ARG A 90 -21.46 -2.53 6.21
CA ARG A 90 -22.67 -1.71 6.27
C ARG A 90 -23.33 -1.88 7.63
N ALA A 91 -23.57 -0.80 8.36
CA ALA A 91 -24.30 -0.87 9.63
C ALA A 91 -25.72 -0.35 9.40
N THR A 92 -26.73 -1.20 9.62
CA THR A 92 -28.20 -0.94 9.72
C THR A 92 -28.88 -0.05 8.64
N SER A 93 -28.30 1.09 8.25
CA SER A 93 -28.60 1.84 7.04
C SER A 93 -27.71 1.37 5.89
N VAL A 94 -28.32 1.02 4.76
CA VAL A 94 -27.62 0.54 3.55
C VAL A 94 -26.66 1.58 2.95
N ASP A 95 -26.78 2.85 3.33
CA ASP A 95 -26.06 3.97 2.70
C ASP A 95 -24.73 4.34 3.35
N VAL A 96 -24.37 3.75 4.50
CA VAL A 96 -23.15 4.12 5.23
C VAL A 96 -22.18 2.95 5.35
N LEU A 97 -20.94 3.20 4.95
CA LEU A 97 -19.85 2.25 5.10
C LEU A 97 -19.03 2.58 6.35
N ASN A 98 -18.78 1.57 7.16
CA ASN A 98 -17.97 1.62 8.37
C ASN A 98 -16.69 0.81 8.18
N LEU A 99 -15.65 1.14 8.95
CA LEU A 99 -14.42 0.37 9.06
C LEU A 99 -14.27 -0.09 10.51
N ALA A 100 -14.11 -1.39 10.69
CA ALA A 100 -13.61 -2.02 11.90
C ALA A 100 -12.13 -2.34 11.70
N VAL A 101 -11.31 -2.02 12.70
CA VAL A 101 -9.90 -2.43 12.79
C VAL A 101 -9.75 -3.18 14.10
N ALA A 102 -9.09 -4.34 14.08
CA ALA A 102 -8.91 -5.15 15.28
C ALA A 102 -7.53 -5.82 15.32
N MET A 103 -7.12 -6.19 16.53
CA MET A 103 -5.99 -7.07 16.78
C MET A 103 -6.51 -8.33 17.47
N ILE A 104 -6.16 -9.49 16.94
CA ILE A 104 -6.60 -10.80 17.43
C ILE A 104 -5.41 -11.57 17.96
N ASP A 105 -5.56 -12.16 19.14
CA ASP A 105 -4.67 -13.18 19.68
C ASP A 105 -5.03 -14.52 19.04
N ASN A 106 -4.17 -15.03 18.15
CA ASN A 106 -4.37 -16.30 17.43
C ASN A 106 -4.30 -17.53 18.35
N GLY A 107 -3.63 -17.43 19.49
CA GLY A 107 -3.51 -18.54 20.45
C GLY A 107 -4.81 -18.76 21.23
N ARG A 108 -5.50 -17.66 21.56
CA ARG A 108 -6.78 -17.68 22.30
C ARG A 108 -8.02 -17.48 21.42
N ASN A 109 -7.85 -17.09 20.16
CA ASN A 109 -8.91 -16.60 19.28
C ASN A 109 -9.70 -15.44 19.91
N GLU A 110 -9.03 -14.56 20.65
CA GLU A 110 -9.63 -13.45 21.38
C GLU A 110 -9.28 -12.10 20.74
N VAL A 111 -10.24 -11.18 20.79
CA VAL A 111 -10.02 -9.80 20.36
C VAL A 111 -9.25 -9.05 21.44
N ILE A 112 -8.03 -8.62 21.13
CA ILE A 112 -7.16 -7.83 22.02
C ILE A 112 -7.67 -6.40 22.12
N ALA A 113 -7.97 -5.80 20.96
CA ALA A 113 -8.41 -4.43 20.86
C ALA A 113 -9.19 -4.22 19.55
N THR A 114 -10.13 -3.26 19.56
CA THR A 114 -10.86 -2.84 18.37
C THR A 114 -10.87 -1.33 18.24
N TYR A 115 -11.03 -0.87 17.00
CA TYR A 115 -11.33 0.50 16.64
C TYR A 115 -12.40 0.50 15.56
N LYS A 116 -13.31 1.46 15.61
CA LYS A 116 -14.39 1.60 14.63
C LYS A 116 -14.48 3.04 14.18
N GLU A 117 -14.67 3.24 12.88
CA GLU A 117 -14.99 4.55 12.31
C GLU A 117 -15.97 4.46 11.15
N MET A 118 -16.64 5.58 10.88
CA MET A 118 -17.44 5.76 9.67
C MET A 118 -16.51 6.15 8.51
N LEU A 119 -16.51 5.37 7.43
CA LEU A 119 -15.75 5.71 6.22
C LEU A 119 -16.45 6.81 5.42
N GLY A 120 -17.78 6.79 5.34
CA GLY A 120 -18.59 7.74 4.58
C GLY A 120 -19.83 7.10 3.99
N LYS A 121 -20.54 7.83 3.13
CA LYS A 121 -21.67 7.27 2.40
C LYS A 121 -21.17 6.35 1.28
N GLN A 122 -21.90 5.27 1.00
CA GLN A 122 -21.54 4.31 -0.05
C GLN A 122 -21.52 4.97 -1.44
N ALA A 123 -22.36 5.97 -1.68
CA ALA A 123 -22.36 6.73 -2.94
C ALA A 123 -21.01 7.43 -3.21
N ASP A 124 -20.28 7.79 -2.15
CA ASP A 124 -19.01 8.52 -2.24
C ASP A 124 -17.79 7.58 -2.19
N ILE A 125 -18.02 6.29 -1.95
CA ILE A 125 -16.96 5.30 -1.73
C ILE A 125 -17.30 4.03 -2.48
N GLN A 126 -16.64 3.84 -3.62
CA GLN A 126 -16.64 2.55 -4.28
C GLN A 126 -15.58 1.64 -3.65
N LEU A 127 -16.00 0.83 -2.67
CA LEU A 127 -15.18 -0.20 -2.04
C LEU A 127 -15.62 -1.57 -2.55
N GLY A 128 -14.76 -2.22 -3.33
CA GLY A 128 -14.93 -3.62 -3.73
C GLY A 128 -14.37 -4.59 -2.68
N ARG A 129 -14.46 -5.89 -2.96
CA ARG A 129 -13.93 -6.96 -2.08
C ARG A 129 -12.46 -6.75 -1.73
N ASP A 130 -11.65 -6.28 -2.67
CA ASP A 130 -10.20 -6.04 -2.49
C ASP A 130 -9.90 -4.56 -2.13
N GLY A 131 -10.89 -3.86 -1.58
CA GLY A 131 -10.81 -2.45 -1.26
C GLY A 131 -9.88 -2.13 -0.09
N LEU A 132 -9.55 -3.12 0.74
CA LEU A 132 -8.69 -2.95 1.91
C LEU A 132 -7.31 -3.60 1.73
N SER A 133 -6.29 -3.03 2.37
CA SER A 133 -5.02 -3.73 2.61
C SER A 133 -4.35 -3.28 3.88
N ILE A 134 -3.55 -4.15 4.50
CA ILE A 134 -2.80 -3.84 5.72
C ILE A 134 -1.31 -3.65 5.40
N ASP A 135 -0.82 -2.46 5.70
CA ASP A 135 0.60 -2.11 5.63
C ASP A 135 1.27 -2.34 7.00
N THR A 136 2.35 -3.10 7.00
CA THR A 136 3.10 -3.48 8.20
C THR A 136 4.56 -3.08 8.08
N ALA A 137 4.85 -2.05 7.29
CA ALA A 137 6.17 -1.46 7.27
C ALA A 137 6.62 -1.04 8.67
N ARG A 138 7.93 -0.84 8.85
CA ARG A 138 8.56 -0.54 10.14
C ARG A 138 8.24 0.90 10.59
N TYR A 139 7.00 1.15 10.98
CA TYR A 139 6.56 2.41 11.57
C TYR A 139 6.80 2.41 13.09
N ASP A 140 8.05 2.31 13.51
CA ASP A 140 8.42 2.45 14.92
C ASP A 140 8.28 3.94 15.30
N VAL A 141 7.08 4.35 15.73
CA VAL A 141 6.72 5.76 15.93
C VAL A 141 7.15 6.31 17.29
N THR A 142 7.42 5.44 18.25
CA THR A 142 8.15 5.75 19.49
C THR A 142 8.81 4.47 20.02
N LYS A 143 9.59 4.56 21.10
CA LYS A 143 10.28 3.40 21.69
C LYS A 143 9.26 2.35 22.13
N GLY A 144 9.29 1.19 21.49
CA GLY A 144 8.43 0.05 21.83
C GLY A 144 7.08 0.02 21.08
N THR A 145 6.67 1.12 20.47
CA THR A 145 5.37 1.23 19.77
C THR A 145 5.57 1.24 18.27
N ARG A 146 5.07 0.20 17.60
CA ARG A 146 5.01 0.12 16.14
C ARG A 146 3.59 0.36 15.66
N ALA A 147 3.43 1.30 14.74
CA ALA A 147 2.17 1.53 14.06
C ALA A 147 1.97 0.57 12.87
N PHE A 148 0.72 0.40 12.46
CA PHE A 148 0.34 -0.31 11.24
C PHE A 148 -0.61 0.54 10.41
N GLY A 149 -0.57 0.33 9.10
CA GLY A 149 -1.44 1.02 8.15
C GLY A 149 -2.64 0.18 7.74
N VAL A 150 -3.79 0.82 7.59
CA VAL A 150 -4.92 0.29 6.82
C VAL A 150 -5.14 1.21 5.63
N ASP A 151 -5.06 0.63 4.44
CA ASP A 151 -5.30 1.32 3.18
C ASP A 151 -6.72 1.04 2.72
N VAL A 152 -7.45 2.10 2.41
CA VAL A 152 -8.80 2.06 1.87
C VAL A 152 -8.76 2.58 0.45
N THR A 153 -9.10 1.73 -0.50
CA THR A 153 -9.34 2.13 -1.88
C THR A 153 -10.68 2.86 -1.92
N ARG A 154 -10.62 4.19 -2.00
CA ARG A 154 -11.80 4.99 -2.29
C ARG A 154 -11.85 5.16 -3.80
N GLY A 155 -12.76 4.47 -4.48
CA GLY A 155 -13.06 4.81 -5.86
C GLY A 155 -13.71 6.18 -5.90
N THR A 156 -12.96 7.22 -6.25
CA THR A 156 -13.55 8.47 -6.68
C THR A 156 -13.91 8.28 -8.15
N ILE A 157 -15.20 8.11 -8.44
CA ILE A 157 -15.71 8.27 -9.80
C ILE A 157 -15.66 9.77 -10.07
N MET A 158 -14.53 10.27 -10.54
CA MET A 158 -14.51 11.55 -11.24
C MET A 158 -14.90 11.20 -12.67
N ASP A 159 -16.21 11.20 -12.92
CA ASP A 159 -16.85 10.81 -14.20
C ASP A 159 -16.30 11.61 -15.40
N TRP A 160 -15.53 12.67 -15.14
CA TRP A 160 -14.93 13.58 -16.13
C TRP A 160 -13.60 14.19 -15.64
N GLY A 161 -12.91 13.52 -14.70
CA GLY A 161 -11.81 14.14 -13.96
C GLY A 161 -10.50 14.26 -14.74
N GLU A 162 -9.94 15.48 -14.83
CA GLU A 162 -8.56 15.71 -15.32
C GLU A 162 -7.48 15.18 -14.34
N SER A 163 -7.91 14.68 -13.18
CA SER A 163 -7.07 14.10 -12.14
C SER A 163 -7.87 13.27 -11.14
N GLY A 164 -7.18 12.51 -10.29
CA GLY A 164 -7.81 11.72 -9.24
C GLY A 164 -6.86 11.33 -8.12
N LEU A 165 -7.45 10.93 -6.99
CA LEU A 165 -6.73 10.53 -5.78
C LEU A 165 -6.68 9.01 -5.68
N GLY A 166 -5.56 8.48 -5.20
CA GLY A 166 -5.38 7.06 -4.95
C GLY A 166 -5.93 6.61 -3.60
N ARG A 167 -5.44 5.45 -3.15
CA ARG A 167 -5.81 4.85 -1.87
C ARG A 167 -5.48 5.79 -0.71
N VAL A 168 -6.28 5.70 0.34
CA VAL A 168 -6.11 6.46 1.59
C VAL A 168 -5.53 5.53 2.65
N ARG A 169 -4.43 5.95 3.27
CA ARG A 169 -3.82 5.28 4.42
C ARG A 169 -4.22 5.96 5.72
N ASN A 170 -4.66 5.14 6.66
CA ASN A 170 -4.73 5.49 8.07
C ASN A 170 -3.63 4.71 8.81
N LEU A 171 -2.93 5.34 9.75
CA LEU A 171 -1.98 4.65 10.64
C LEU A 171 -2.58 4.54 12.03
N TYR A 172 -2.43 3.38 12.65
CA TYR A 172 -2.93 3.06 13.98
C TYR A 172 -1.82 2.53 14.88
N VAL A 173 -1.96 2.75 16.18
CA VAL A 173 -1.13 2.13 17.21
C VAL A 173 -2.00 1.37 18.20
N LEU A 174 -1.45 0.34 18.81
CA LEU A 174 -1.98 -0.22 20.05
C LEU A 174 -1.50 0.65 21.22
N ASP A 175 -2.45 1.20 21.98
CA ASP A 175 -2.22 2.06 23.14
C ASP A 175 -2.93 1.43 24.34
N GLY A 176 -2.17 0.70 25.16
CA GLY A 176 -2.75 -0.21 26.15
C GLY A 176 -3.59 -1.29 25.46
N ASN A 177 -4.90 -1.30 25.74
CA ASN A 177 -5.87 -2.24 25.17
C ASN A 177 -6.77 -1.60 24.11
N GLU A 178 -6.39 -0.42 23.58
CA GLU A 178 -7.16 0.30 22.57
C GLU A 178 -6.35 0.51 21.29
N ILE A 179 -7.02 0.43 20.14
CA ILE A 179 -6.43 0.84 18.87
C ILE A 179 -6.73 2.31 18.67
N ARG A 180 -5.69 3.13 18.51
CA ARG A 180 -5.81 4.58 18.32
C ARG A 180 -5.25 5.00 16.94
N PRO A 181 -6.01 5.74 16.13
CA PRO A 181 -5.49 6.32 14.91
C PRO A 181 -4.51 7.46 15.22
N ILE A 182 -3.38 7.45 14.53
CA ILE A 182 -2.34 8.50 14.60
C ILE A 182 -2.10 9.17 13.24
N ILE A 183 -2.59 8.60 12.14
CA ILE A 183 -2.81 9.29 10.86
C ILE A 183 -4.19 8.92 10.37
N LYS A 184 -4.94 9.91 9.90
CA LYS A 184 -6.22 9.69 9.23
C LYS A 184 -6.23 10.42 7.89
N GLY A 185 -6.56 9.71 6.81
CA GLY A 185 -6.81 10.36 5.52
C GLY A 185 -5.57 10.66 4.67
N PHE A 186 -4.46 9.92 4.80
CA PHE A 186 -3.26 10.17 4.00
C PHE A 186 -3.36 9.54 2.62
N TYR A 187 -3.46 10.34 1.54
CA TYR A 187 -3.47 9.81 0.19
C TYR A 187 -2.11 9.24 -0.22
N LEU A 188 -2.08 8.02 -0.74
CA LEU A 188 -0.86 7.35 -1.20
C LEU A 188 -0.46 7.74 -2.61
N SER A 189 -1.39 8.23 -3.41
CA SER A 189 -1.08 8.72 -4.74
C SER A 189 -2.09 9.75 -5.24
N TYR A 190 -1.68 10.44 -6.29
CA TYR A 190 -2.48 11.34 -7.09
C TYR A 190 -2.09 11.14 -8.55
N TRP A 191 -3.05 11.06 -9.45
CA TRP A 191 -2.79 11.02 -10.88
C TRP A 191 -3.40 12.24 -11.55
N ARG A 192 -2.81 12.68 -12.64
CA ARG A 192 -3.32 13.76 -13.49
C ARG A 192 -2.86 13.58 -14.93
N PHE A 193 -3.54 14.24 -15.87
CA PHE A 193 -2.96 14.40 -17.19
C PHE A 193 -1.67 15.24 -17.13
N ALA A 194 -0.66 14.80 -17.87
CA ALA A 194 0.62 15.48 -17.95
C ALA A 194 0.42 16.89 -18.56
N PRO A 195 1.09 17.93 -18.04
CA PRO A 195 1.04 19.26 -18.65
C PRO A 195 1.35 19.22 -20.14
N GLY A 196 0.49 19.85 -20.94
CA GLY A 196 0.66 19.90 -22.40
C GLY A 196 0.20 18.64 -23.15
N SER A 197 -0.37 17.63 -22.47
CA SER A 197 -1.03 16.53 -23.16
C SER A 197 -2.29 17.04 -23.88
N ASN A 198 -2.51 16.58 -25.12
CA ASN A 198 -3.74 16.90 -25.85
C ASN A 198 -4.91 16.17 -25.21
N LEU A 199 -5.73 16.88 -24.43
CA LEU A 199 -7.02 16.40 -23.95
C LEU A 199 -7.98 16.47 -25.15
N GLY A 200 -7.89 15.46 -26.03
CA GLY A 200 -8.59 15.40 -27.30
C GLY A 200 -10.11 15.47 -27.13
N TRP A 201 -10.66 16.67 -27.02
CA TRP A 201 -12.07 16.94 -27.23
C TRP A 201 -12.31 16.94 -28.74
N VAL A 202 -12.68 15.78 -29.29
CA VAL A 202 -13.06 15.66 -30.69
C VAL A 202 -14.43 16.31 -30.89
N ASN A 203 -14.44 17.60 -31.19
CA ASN A 203 -15.58 18.28 -31.81
C ASN A 203 -15.21 18.77 -33.22
N SER A 204 -14.52 17.94 -34.00
CA SER A 204 -14.39 18.17 -35.43
C SER A 204 -14.07 16.87 -36.16
N GLU A 205 -14.69 16.71 -37.32
CA GLU A 205 -14.47 15.64 -38.32
C GLU A 205 -13.01 15.52 -38.84
N THR A 206 -12.02 16.09 -38.15
CA THR A 206 -10.61 16.14 -38.57
C THR A 206 -9.58 15.83 -37.48
N ALA A 207 -9.97 15.43 -36.27
CA ALA A 207 -9.00 15.10 -35.22
C ALA A 207 -8.46 13.66 -35.33
N VAL A 208 -7.51 13.44 -36.23
CA VAL A 208 -6.60 12.28 -36.16
C VAL A 208 -5.25 12.76 -35.64
N THR A 209 -5.07 12.68 -34.31
CA THR A 209 -3.76 12.41 -33.74
C THR A 209 -3.94 11.38 -32.62
N ASP A 210 -3.33 10.22 -32.82
CA ASP A 210 -3.35 8.99 -32.01
C ASP A 210 -2.67 9.13 -30.64
N SER A 211 -2.61 10.34 -30.08
CA SER A 211 -1.92 10.62 -28.82
C SER A 211 -2.89 10.47 -27.66
N THR A 212 -2.85 9.31 -27.00
CA THR A 212 -3.42 9.17 -25.65
C THR A 212 -2.79 10.21 -24.72
N PRO A 213 -3.57 10.98 -23.96
CA PRO A 213 -3.00 11.97 -23.06
C PRO A 213 -2.15 11.25 -22.00
N ALA A 214 -0.86 11.60 -21.94
CA ALA A 214 0.07 11.00 -20.98
C ALA A 214 -0.39 11.27 -19.53
N ILE A 215 -0.30 10.26 -18.67
CA ILE A 215 -0.73 10.37 -17.25
C ILE A 215 0.50 10.48 -16.35
N GLU A 216 0.59 11.57 -15.58
CA GLU A 216 1.55 11.71 -14.49
C GLU A 216 0.94 11.09 -13.22
N THR A 217 1.59 10.06 -12.66
CA THR A 217 1.28 9.52 -11.34
C THR A 217 2.29 10.00 -10.32
N ILE A 218 1.80 10.54 -9.21
CA ILE A 218 2.59 10.99 -8.06
C ILE A 218 2.27 10.05 -6.90
N THR A 219 3.27 9.33 -6.42
CA THR A 219 3.16 8.42 -5.27
C THR A 219 3.81 9.05 -4.05
N LEU A 220 3.08 9.13 -2.94
CA LEU A 220 3.57 9.60 -1.66
C LEU A 220 4.04 8.44 -0.78
N LYS A 221 5.17 8.62 -0.12
CA LYS A 221 5.76 7.63 0.79
C LYS A 221 5.95 8.22 2.19
N ILE A 222 5.86 7.36 3.19
CA ILE A 222 6.08 7.70 4.60
C ILE A 222 7.37 7.01 5.07
N ALA A 223 8.25 7.76 5.71
CA ALA A 223 9.42 7.24 6.41
C ALA A 223 9.50 7.79 7.84
N ILE A 224 10.08 7.01 8.75
CA ILE A 224 10.39 7.46 10.12
C ILE A 224 11.61 8.39 10.06
N SER A 225 11.50 9.58 10.66
CA SER A 225 12.61 10.52 10.82
C SER A 225 13.39 10.24 12.12
N LYS A 226 14.58 10.84 12.23
CA LYS A 226 15.38 10.80 13.47
C LYS A 226 14.97 11.85 14.49
N SER A 227 14.26 12.90 14.08
CA SER A 227 13.79 13.95 14.99
C SER A 227 12.55 13.49 15.77
N LEU A 228 12.38 14.06 16.95
CA LEU A 228 11.28 13.75 17.87
C LEU A 228 10.46 15.00 18.13
N THR A 229 9.15 14.85 18.19
CA THR A 229 8.21 15.85 18.70
C THR A 229 7.23 15.13 19.64
N ASN A 230 7.05 15.61 20.87
CA ASN A 230 6.16 14.99 21.86
C ASN A 230 6.44 13.47 22.05
N ASP A 231 7.71 13.09 22.16
CA ASP A 231 8.20 11.71 22.32
C ASP A 231 7.87 10.73 21.17
N TYR A 232 7.39 11.25 20.05
CA TYR A 232 7.14 10.51 18.82
C TYR A 232 8.12 10.92 17.73
N PHE A 233 8.62 9.96 16.96
CA PHE A 233 9.48 10.22 15.82
C PHE A 233 8.71 10.95 14.74
N ASP A 234 9.21 12.08 14.27
CA ASP A 234 8.59 12.80 13.15
C ASP A 234 8.53 11.91 11.91
N LEU A 235 7.55 12.14 11.03
CA LEU A 235 7.43 11.40 9.78
C LEU A 235 7.92 12.25 8.61
N SER A 236 8.75 11.66 7.76
CA SER A 236 9.21 12.26 6.52
C SER A 236 8.33 11.77 5.38
N ILE A 237 7.64 12.69 4.73
CA ILE A 237 6.82 12.46 3.55
C ILE A 237 7.63 12.87 2.33
N PHE A 238 7.67 12.01 1.31
CA PHE A 238 8.31 12.34 0.04
C PHE A 238 7.56 11.73 -1.13
N SER A 239 7.59 12.42 -2.28
CA SER A 239 6.95 11.94 -3.50
C SER A 239 7.93 11.28 -4.46
N VAL A 240 7.43 10.33 -5.23
CA VAL A 240 8.05 9.88 -6.49
C VAL A 240 7.01 10.05 -7.60
N SER A 241 7.40 10.69 -8.70
CA SER A 241 6.50 10.90 -9.82
C SER A 241 7.02 10.23 -11.09
N SER A 242 6.12 9.63 -11.86
CA SER A 242 6.39 8.95 -13.13
C SER A 242 5.26 9.20 -14.11
N TYR A 243 5.57 9.13 -15.40
CA TYR A 243 4.60 9.05 -16.48
C TYR A 243 4.18 7.58 -16.72
N ASP A 244 3.11 7.39 -17.48
CA ASP A 244 2.56 6.08 -17.87
C ASP A 244 3.47 5.28 -18.81
N ASP A 245 4.37 5.94 -19.53
CA ASP A 245 5.48 5.34 -20.25
C ASP A 245 6.60 4.77 -19.34
N GLY A 246 6.47 4.94 -18.03
CA GLY A 246 7.40 4.44 -17.01
C GLY A 246 8.60 5.35 -16.73
N PHE A 247 8.75 6.47 -17.45
CA PHE A 247 9.81 7.44 -17.18
C PHE A 247 9.50 8.29 -15.96
N LYS A 248 10.53 8.77 -15.27
CA LYS A 248 10.37 9.70 -14.15
C LYS A 248 9.88 11.05 -14.66
N SER A 249 8.95 11.65 -13.93
CA SER A 249 8.58 13.05 -14.14
C SER A 249 9.78 13.95 -13.82
N ASN A 250 9.92 15.04 -14.59
CA ASN A 250 10.94 16.07 -14.36
C ASN A 250 10.60 16.98 -13.16
N ARG A 251 9.51 16.68 -12.43
CA ARG A 251 9.08 17.42 -11.26
C ARG A 251 10.03 17.22 -10.08
N GLU A 252 10.39 18.33 -9.44
CA GLU A 252 11.09 18.32 -8.15
C GLU A 252 10.28 17.56 -7.09
N PRO A 253 10.83 16.54 -6.41
CA PRO A 253 10.10 15.76 -5.42
C PRO A 253 9.53 16.63 -4.29
N PHE A 254 8.25 16.44 -3.98
CA PHE A 254 7.64 16.97 -2.76
C PHE A 254 8.33 16.33 -1.55
N GLN A 255 8.64 17.16 -0.55
CA GLN A 255 9.14 16.71 0.74
C GLN A 255 8.45 17.49 1.85
N TYR A 256 8.01 16.80 2.90
CA TYR A 256 7.39 17.42 4.06
C TYR A 256 7.67 16.63 5.33
N LYS A 257 7.82 17.32 6.46
CA LYS A 257 7.98 16.67 7.77
C LYS A 257 6.71 16.85 8.60
N LEU A 258 6.03 15.75 8.88
CA LEU A 258 4.92 15.73 9.84
C LEU A 258 5.47 15.59 11.25
N LYS A 259 5.00 16.47 12.14
CA LYS A 259 5.31 16.43 13.56
C LYS A 259 4.11 15.91 14.33
N PHE A 260 4.35 15.13 15.38
CA PHE A 260 3.28 14.63 16.23
C PHE A 260 2.75 15.75 17.13
N ASP A 261 1.44 15.97 17.17
CA ASP A 261 0.81 17.05 17.94
C ASP A 261 0.48 16.67 19.40
N GLY A 262 0.88 15.48 19.83
CA GLY A 262 0.52 14.88 21.12
C GLY A 262 -0.63 13.87 21.03
N LYS A 263 -1.34 13.83 19.90
CA LYS A 263 -2.44 12.89 19.63
C LYS A 263 -2.28 12.16 18.29
N GLN A 264 -1.89 12.87 17.25
CA GLN A 264 -1.79 12.38 15.88
C GLN A 264 -0.75 13.18 15.07
N TYR A 265 -0.50 12.77 13.83
CA TYR A 265 0.20 13.59 12.83
C TYR A 265 -0.83 14.33 11.98
N PRO A 266 -1.05 15.64 12.20
CA PRO A 266 -2.04 16.41 11.46
C PRO A 266 -1.62 16.60 10.00
N LEU A 267 -2.55 16.39 9.07
CA LEU A 267 -2.27 16.48 7.63
C LEU A 267 -2.59 17.85 7.01
N ASN A 268 -3.26 18.76 7.74
CA ASN A 268 -3.81 20.01 7.17
C ASN A 268 -2.75 20.88 6.49
N GLU A 269 -1.64 21.17 7.19
CA GLU A 269 -0.57 22.01 6.64
C GLU A 269 0.22 21.30 5.54
N MET A 270 0.39 19.98 5.64
CA MET A 270 0.99 19.18 4.58
C MET A 270 0.14 19.19 3.32
N ASN A 271 -1.18 19.02 3.44
CA ASN A 271 -2.10 19.06 2.31
C ASN A 271 -2.11 20.44 1.62
N LYS A 272 -2.06 21.54 2.39
CA LYS A 272 -1.90 22.89 1.81
C LYS A 272 -0.59 23.04 1.05
N ALA A 273 0.52 22.59 1.64
CA ALA A 273 1.83 22.63 1.00
C ALA A 273 1.88 21.76 -0.27
N TYR A 274 1.27 20.57 -0.23
CA TYR A 274 1.18 19.64 -1.34
C TYR A 274 0.36 20.23 -2.49
N LEU A 275 -0.82 20.81 -2.21
CA LEU A 275 -1.63 21.47 -3.23
C LEU A 275 -0.92 22.67 -3.88
N LYS A 276 -0.12 23.42 -3.10
CA LYS A 276 0.70 24.50 -3.65
C LYS A 276 1.80 23.96 -4.57
N TRP A 277 2.43 22.84 -4.21
CA TRP A 277 3.49 22.20 -4.99
C TRP A 277 2.98 21.50 -6.27
N LEU A 278 1.70 21.10 -6.30
CA LEU A 278 1.09 20.51 -7.50
C LEU A 278 0.84 21.50 -8.64
N ARG A 279 0.65 22.79 -8.31
CA ARG A 279 0.44 23.88 -9.26
C ARG A 279 1.73 24.22 -9.98
#